data_AF-K1S0N9-F1
#
_entry.id   AF-K1S0N9-F1
#
_cell.length_a   1.000
_cell.length_b   1.000
_cell.length_c   1.000
_cell.angle_alpha   90.00
_cell.angle_beta   90.00
_cell.angle_gamma   90.00
#
_symmetry.space_group_name_H-M   'P 1'
#
loop_
_entity.id
_entity.type
_entity.pdbx_description
1 polymer ?
#
loop_
_entity_poly.entity_id
_entity_poly.type
_entity_poly.pdbx_seq_one_letter_code
_entity_poly.pdbx_strand_id
1 'polypeptide(L)'
;MTNVKKFTAKVTALLLALSLALLSVPQVSFTVFADDDLGSVRVIVENTTFTEAVSGGEAPAWTGTKVDKWVSLDKTSSAMTCIKDAIESSGFTQLGADDGYISEIAGLAAFDGGSMSGWMGTLNDWFTNEGLTAYTVANGKLASGDEIRMQYTVDWGADLGNDWSGTDTSLKAISSDYGTLSPEFSAKTYNYTLTVPFGTKSINFRPTALNKKFKTVSKIGDKTLSLTKPT
;
A
#
# COMPACT_ATOMS: atom_id res chain seq x y z
N MET A 1 4.08 68.08 -35.64
CA MET A 1 4.78 67.46 -34.48
C MET A 1 3.97 67.47 -33.17
N THR A 2 2.83 68.14 -33.09
CA THR A 2 2.06 68.34 -31.83
C THR A 2 1.13 67.18 -31.44
N ASN A 3 0.61 66.43 -32.43
CA ASN A 3 -0.31 65.32 -32.20
C ASN A 3 0.38 64.04 -31.68
N VAL A 4 1.63 63.79 -32.09
CA VAL A 4 2.40 62.61 -31.66
C VAL A 4 2.75 62.70 -30.17
N LYS A 5 3.19 63.87 -29.69
CA LYS A 5 3.51 64.09 -28.25
C LYS A 5 2.29 63.88 -27.33
N LYS A 6 1.09 64.29 -27.76
CA LYS A 6 -0.16 64.09 -26.99
C LYS A 6 -0.58 62.62 -26.94
N PHE A 7 -0.31 61.84 -28.00
CA PHE A 7 -0.61 60.42 -28.04
C PHE A 7 0.33 59.62 -27.13
N THR A 8 1.63 59.91 -27.17
CA THR A 8 2.62 59.26 -26.30
C THR A 8 2.33 59.55 -24.82
N ALA A 9 2.01 60.80 -24.46
CA ALA A 9 1.67 61.16 -23.07
C ALA A 9 0.40 60.44 -22.55
N LYS A 10 -0.62 60.23 -23.39
CA LYS A 10 -1.83 59.47 -23.02
C LYS A 10 -1.55 57.98 -22.82
N VAL A 11 -0.68 57.40 -23.65
CA VAL A 11 -0.27 55.99 -23.53
C VAL A 11 0.59 55.75 -22.29
N THR A 12 1.53 56.67 -21.98
CA THR A 12 2.35 56.56 -20.76
C THR A 12 1.52 56.75 -19.48
N ALA A 13 0.54 57.64 -19.48
CA ALA A 13 -0.39 57.79 -18.35
C ALA A 13 -1.29 56.56 -18.14
N LEU A 14 -1.74 55.93 -19.23
CA LEU A 14 -2.54 54.70 -19.15
C LEU A 14 -1.71 53.51 -18.64
N LEU A 15 -0.44 53.40 -19.04
CA LEU A 15 0.50 52.39 -18.55
C LEU A 15 0.83 52.58 -17.06
N LEU A 16 0.99 53.82 -16.59
CA LEU A 16 1.17 54.11 -15.15
C LEU A 16 -0.10 53.81 -14.34
N ALA A 17 -1.28 54.14 -14.86
CA ALA A 17 -2.54 53.85 -14.19
C ALA A 17 -2.81 52.33 -14.10
N LEU A 18 -2.43 51.56 -15.14
CA LEU A 18 -2.55 50.11 -15.14
C LEU A 18 -1.56 49.45 -14.16
N SER A 19 -0.33 49.96 -14.05
CA SER A 19 0.67 49.45 -13.10
C SER A 19 0.31 49.75 -11.64
N LEU A 20 -0.32 50.89 -11.36
CA LEU A 20 -0.87 51.22 -10.04
C LEU A 20 -2.10 50.37 -9.69
N ALA A 21 -2.95 50.01 -10.66
CA ALA A 21 -4.11 49.14 -10.46
C ALA A 21 -3.73 47.66 -10.21
N LEU A 22 -2.60 47.19 -10.75
CA LEU A 22 -2.05 45.85 -10.47
C LEU A 22 -1.45 45.72 -9.06
N LEU A 23 -1.18 46.84 -8.38
CA LEU A 23 -0.73 46.87 -6.98
C LEU A 23 -1.89 46.88 -5.97
N SER A 24 -3.13 47.12 -6.43
CA SER A 24 -4.33 47.17 -5.57
C SER A 24 -5.18 45.90 -5.62
N VAL A 25 -4.72 44.84 -6.28
CA VAL A 25 -5.37 43.53 -6.15
C VAL A 25 -4.99 43.01 -4.76
N PRO A 26 -5.94 42.67 -3.87
CA PRO A 26 -5.60 42.00 -2.63
C PRO A 26 -4.78 40.76 -3.00
N GLN A 27 -3.57 40.66 -2.44
CA GLN A 27 -2.76 39.46 -2.53
C GLN A 27 -3.57 38.35 -1.88
N VAL A 28 -4.29 37.58 -2.70
CA VAL A 28 -4.90 36.33 -2.25
C VAL A 28 -3.72 35.41 -2.00
N SER A 29 -3.32 35.30 -0.73
CA SER A 29 -2.44 34.25 -0.28
C SER A 29 -3.13 32.94 -0.56
N PHE A 30 -2.80 32.30 -1.69
CA PHE A 30 -3.04 30.88 -1.83
C PHE A 30 -2.11 30.22 -0.83
N THR A 31 -2.60 29.95 0.38
CA THR A 31 -2.07 28.83 1.15
C THR A 31 -2.35 27.60 0.29
N VAL A 32 -1.36 27.22 -0.52
CA VAL A 32 -1.21 25.84 -0.91
C VAL A 32 -1.03 25.12 0.42
N PHE A 33 -2.09 24.50 0.92
CA PHE A 33 -1.92 23.49 1.95
C PHE A 33 -0.92 22.51 1.33
N ALA A 34 0.27 22.41 1.90
CA ALA A 34 1.07 21.23 1.67
C ALA A 34 0.12 20.08 2.00
N ASP A 35 -0.26 19.30 1.00
CA ASP A 35 -0.85 18.01 1.25
C ASP A 35 0.10 17.35 2.25
N ASP A 36 -0.40 17.00 3.43
CA ASP A 36 0.46 16.32 4.39
C ASP A 36 0.94 15.09 3.62
N ASP A 37 2.23 15.01 3.27
CA ASP A 37 2.75 13.84 2.57
C ASP A 37 2.73 12.70 3.60
N LEU A 38 1.59 12.01 3.64
CA LEU A 38 1.35 10.88 4.53
C LEU A 38 2.04 9.62 4.02
N GLY A 39 2.79 9.73 2.92
CA GLY A 39 3.50 8.65 2.26
C GLY A 39 2.55 7.68 1.56
N SER A 40 2.94 6.41 1.55
CA SER A 40 2.23 5.38 0.78
C SER A 40 2.34 4.02 1.42
N VAL A 41 1.36 3.16 1.16
CA VAL A 41 1.37 1.74 1.52
C VAL A 41 1.61 0.89 0.28
N ARG A 42 2.15 -0.31 0.47
CA ARG A 42 2.26 -1.29 -0.61
C ARG A 42 1.09 -2.25 -0.53
N VAL A 43 0.31 -2.35 -1.61
CA VAL A 43 -0.81 -3.27 -1.74
C VAL A 43 -0.45 -4.38 -2.70
N ILE A 44 -0.62 -5.62 -2.27
CA ILE A 44 -0.43 -6.83 -3.09
C ILE A 44 -1.75 -7.60 -3.13
N VAL A 45 -2.15 -8.02 -4.33
CA VAL A 45 -3.31 -8.89 -4.54
C VAL A 45 -2.83 -10.15 -5.25
N GLU A 46 -3.04 -11.31 -4.63
CA GLU A 46 -2.48 -12.57 -5.10
C GLU A 46 -3.39 -13.78 -4.89
N ASN A 47 -3.27 -14.76 -5.79
CA ASN A 47 -3.85 -16.08 -5.69
C ASN A 47 -2.75 -17.11 -5.92
N THR A 48 -2.19 -17.61 -4.84
CA THR A 48 -1.11 -18.61 -4.85
C THR A 48 -1.54 -19.96 -4.29
N THR A 49 -2.78 -20.07 -3.80
CA THR A 49 -3.33 -21.24 -3.12
C THR A 49 -4.31 -22.01 -4.00
N PHE A 50 -5.17 -21.29 -4.75
CA PHE A 50 -6.10 -21.89 -5.70
C PHE A 50 -5.47 -21.88 -7.09
N THR A 51 -4.71 -22.93 -7.43
CA THR A 51 -3.90 -22.98 -8.66
C THR A 51 -4.44 -23.90 -9.75
N GLU A 52 -5.42 -24.73 -9.42
CA GLU A 52 -6.03 -25.71 -10.32
C GLU A 52 -7.51 -25.90 -9.96
N ALA A 53 -8.29 -26.45 -10.88
CA ALA A 53 -9.72 -26.68 -10.65
C ALA A 53 -9.95 -27.65 -9.48
N VAL A 54 -10.94 -27.34 -8.64
CA VAL A 54 -11.46 -28.29 -7.65
C VAL A 54 -12.31 -29.36 -8.35
N SER A 55 -12.44 -30.54 -7.75
CA SER A 55 -13.24 -31.63 -8.34
C SER A 55 -14.68 -31.20 -8.60
N GLY A 56 -15.08 -31.15 -9.87
CA GLY A 56 -16.41 -30.70 -10.29
C GLY A 56 -16.60 -29.18 -10.32
N GLY A 57 -15.53 -28.39 -10.14
CA GLY A 57 -15.54 -26.94 -10.28
C GLY A 57 -14.69 -26.46 -11.45
N GLU A 58 -14.66 -25.15 -11.64
CA GLU A 58 -13.86 -24.48 -12.67
C GLU A 58 -12.43 -24.19 -12.16
N ALA A 59 -11.51 -23.98 -13.10
CA ALA A 59 -10.18 -23.47 -12.78
C ALA A 59 -10.27 -22.01 -12.27
N PRO A 60 -9.31 -21.55 -11.45
CA PRO A 60 -9.27 -20.15 -11.02
C PRO A 60 -9.23 -19.20 -12.22
N ALA A 61 -9.94 -18.08 -12.15
CA ALA A 61 -9.92 -17.05 -13.19
C ALA A 61 -8.50 -16.50 -13.46
N TRP A 62 -7.62 -16.56 -12.46
CA TRP A 62 -6.21 -16.21 -12.57
C TRP A 62 -5.40 -16.76 -11.38
N THR A 63 -4.09 -16.91 -11.57
CA THR A 63 -3.14 -17.33 -10.52
C THR A 63 -1.96 -16.36 -10.44
N GLY A 64 -1.17 -16.43 -9.37
CA GLY A 64 -0.01 -15.57 -9.14
C GLY A 64 -0.38 -14.20 -8.56
N THR A 65 0.45 -13.19 -8.82
CA THR A 65 0.23 -11.81 -8.35
C THR A 65 -0.52 -11.01 -9.42
N LYS A 66 -1.68 -10.47 -9.04
CA LYS A 66 -2.52 -9.64 -9.92
C LYS A 66 -2.17 -8.16 -9.82
N VAL A 67 -1.90 -7.70 -8.60
CA VAL A 67 -1.54 -6.31 -8.28
C VAL A 67 -0.38 -6.32 -7.30
N ASP A 68 0.61 -5.46 -7.52
CA ASP A 68 1.66 -5.10 -6.56
C ASP A 68 1.98 -3.63 -6.78
N LYS A 69 1.44 -2.76 -5.93
CA LYS A 69 1.43 -1.32 -6.17
C LYS A 69 1.56 -0.53 -4.90
N TRP A 70 2.27 0.60 -4.99
CA TRP A 70 2.28 1.60 -3.94
C TRP A 70 1.09 2.56 -4.12
N VAL A 71 0.28 2.70 -3.07
CA VAL A 71 -0.90 3.58 -3.01
C VAL A 71 -0.61 4.72 -2.05
N SER A 72 -0.73 5.97 -2.52
CA SER A 72 -0.56 7.16 -1.69
C SER A 72 -1.65 7.22 -0.61
N LEU A 73 -1.29 7.68 0.58
CA LEU A 73 -2.22 7.85 1.69
C LEU A 73 -2.76 9.28 1.75
N ASP A 74 -4.01 9.40 2.19
CA ASP A 74 -4.62 10.64 2.67
C ASP A 74 -5.24 10.45 4.07
N LYS A 75 -5.78 11.52 4.65
CA LYS A 75 -6.36 11.50 6.02
C LYS A 75 -7.58 10.59 6.16
N THR A 76 -8.22 10.24 5.06
CA THR A 76 -9.43 9.40 5.01
C THR A 76 -9.12 7.94 4.69
N SER A 77 -7.88 7.64 4.33
CA SER A 77 -7.45 6.33 3.89
C SER A 77 -7.63 5.27 4.98
N SER A 78 -8.16 4.12 4.57
CA SER A 78 -8.20 2.86 5.30
C SER A 78 -7.45 1.78 4.52
N ALA A 79 -7.11 0.67 5.15
CA ALA A 79 -6.49 -0.44 4.44
C ALA A 79 -7.43 -0.97 3.32
N MET A 80 -8.74 -0.97 3.56
CA MET A 80 -9.74 -1.36 2.55
C MET A 80 -9.81 -0.38 1.37
N THR A 81 -9.80 0.94 1.60
CA THR A 81 -9.79 1.91 0.49
C THR A 81 -8.50 1.82 -0.31
N CYS A 82 -7.35 1.60 0.34
CA CYS A 82 -6.09 1.38 -0.36
C CYS A 82 -6.13 0.13 -1.26
N ILE A 83 -6.76 -0.96 -0.79
CA ILE A 83 -6.99 -2.17 -1.59
C ILE A 83 -7.85 -1.87 -2.81
N LYS A 84 -8.99 -1.21 -2.60
CA LYS A 84 -9.90 -0.80 -3.67
C LYS A 84 -9.16 0.03 -4.72
N ASP A 85 -8.47 1.07 -4.28
CA ASP A 85 -7.70 1.96 -5.15
C ASP A 85 -6.62 1.21 -5.92
N ALA A 86 -5.89 0.29 -5.27
CA ALA A 86 -4.87 -0.51 -5.94
C ALA A 86 -5.46 -1.37 -7.08
N ILE A 87 -6.62 -2.00 -6.84
CA ILE A 87 -7.29 -2.87 -7.81
C ILE A 87 -7.84 -2.03 -8.97
N GLU A 88 -8.65 -1.03 -8.67
CA GLU A 88 -9.37 -0.22 -9.66
C GLU A 88 -8.41 0.63 -10.50
N SER A 89 -7.40 1.24 -9.88
CA SER A 89 -6.36 1.98 -10.61
C SER A 89 -5.39 1.10 -11.40
N SER A 90 -5.48 -0.23 -11.26
CA SER A 90 -4.77 -1.21 -12.09
C SER A 90 -5.65 -1.75 -13.23
N GLY A 91 -6.88 -1.24 -13.38
CA GLY A 91 -7.82 -1.62 -14.45
C GLY A 91 -8.60 -2.90 -14.17
N PHE A 92 -8.63 -3.35 -12.92
CA PHE A 92 -9.38 -4.55 -12.51
C PHE A 92 -10.64 -4.18 -11.71
N THR A 93 -11.54 -5.14 -11.57
CA THR A 93 -12.77 -5.01 -10.79
C THR A 93 -12.63 -5.67 -9.42
N GLN A 94 -13.35 -5.13 -8.43
CA GLN A 94 -13.62 -5.78 -7.17
C GLN A 94 -15.11 -5.64 -6.84
N LEU A 95 -15.65 -6.58 -6.06
CA LEU A 95 -17.00 -6.49 -5.51
C LEU A 95 -16.92 -6.47 -3.99
N GLY A 96 -17.57 -5.48 -3.36
CA GLY A 96 -17.85 -5.43 -1.91
C GLY A 96 -16.86 -4.65 -1.03
N ALA A 97 -15.80 -4.03 -1.57
CA ALA A 97 -14.89 -3.21 -0.77
C ALA A 97 -15.60 -2.07 -0.01
N ASP A 98 -16.61 -1.45 -0.62
CA ASP A 98 -17.41 -0.37 0.02
C ASP A 98 -18.28 -0.88 1.17
N ASP A 99 -18.65 -2.17 1.15
CA ASP A 99 -19.36 -2.85 2.23
C ASP A 99 -18.40 -3.42 3.30
N GLY A 100 -17.09 -3.23 3.11
CA GLY A 100 -16.04 -3.72 4.00
C GLY A 100 -15.71 -5.20 3.86
N TYR A 101 -16.25 -5.89 2.84
CA TYR A 101 -15.97 -7.29 2.55
C TYR A 101 -15.85 -7.52 1.04
N ILE A 102 -14.66 -7.88 0.57
CA ILE A 102 -14.44 -8.17 -0.84
C ILE A 102 -14.86 -9.61 -1.15
N SER A 103 -15.89 -9.77 -1.98
CA SER A 103 -16.40 -11.06 -2.43
C SER A 103 -15.84 -11.51 -3.78
N GLU A 104 -15.21 -10.62 -4.56
CA GLU A 104 -14.60 -10.95 -5.85
C GLU A 104 -13.48 -9.98 -6.18
N ILE A 105 -12.40 -10.48 -6.79
CA ILE A 105 -11.38 -9.64 -7.45
C ILE A 105 -11.05 -10.20 -8.83
N ALA A 106 -11.24 -9.36 -9.85
CA ALA A 106 -10.92 -9.64 -11.24
C ALA A 106 -11.47 -10.99 -11.74
N GLY A 107 -12.74 -11.27 -11.46
CA GLY A 107 -13.42 -12.50 -11.87
C GLY A 107 -13.13 -13.74 -11.01
N LEU A 108 -12.35 -13.62 -9.93
CA LEU A 108 -12.16 -14.68 -8.94
C LEU A 108 -12.99 -14.37 -7.69
N ALA A 109 -14.11 -15.07 -7.55
CA ALA A 109 -15.08 -14.88 -6.49
C ALA A 109 -14.77 -15.74 -5.27
N ALA A 110 -15.28 -15.32 -4.12
CA ALA A 110 -15.35 -16.17 -2.95
C ALA A 110 -16.14 -17.45 -3.31
N PHE A 111 -15.74 -18.56 -2.71
CA PHE A 111 -16.30 -19.89 -2.94
C PHE A 111 -15.96 -20.57 -4.28
N ASP A 112 -15.28 -19.91 -5.24
CA ASP A 112 -14.85 -20.54 -6.50
C ASP A 112 -13.88 -21.73 -6.27
N GLY A 113 -13.11 -21.66 -5.18
CA GLY A 113 -12.19 -22.73 -4.75
C GLY A 113 -12.81 -23.70 -3.74
N GLY A 114 -14.14 -23.68 -3.58
CA GLY A 114 -14.89 -24.49 -2.61
C GLY A 114 -15.39 -23.71 -1.39
N SER A 115 -16.15 -24.39 -0.52
CA SER A 115 -16.91 -23.76 0.59
C SER A 115 -16.05 -23.04 1.66
N MET A 116 -14.74 -23.30 1.68
CA MET A 116 -13.77 -22.72 2.61
C MET A 116 -12.88 -21.66 1.94
N SER A 117 -13.18 -21.32 0.68
CA SER A 117 -12.39 -20.42 -0.13
C SER A 117 -12.92 -18.99 -0.13
N GLY A 118 -12.02 -18.03 -0.30
CA GLY A 118 -12.36 -16.61 -0.35
C GLY A 118 -11.16 -15.69 -0.20
N TRP A 119 -11.45 -14.40 -0.04
CA TRP A 119 -10.46 -13.34 0.06
C TRP A 119 -10.13 -13.03 1.52
N MET A 120 -8.84 -13.07 1.87
CA MET A 120 -8.36 -12.70 3.20
C MET A 120 -7.27 -11.63 3.14
N GLY A 121 -7.37 -10.68 4.05
CA GLY A 121 -6.46 -9.56 4.18
C GLY A 121 -5.40 -9.76 5.27
N THR A 122 -4.18 -9.31 5.02
CA THR A 122 -3.15 -9.13 6.06
C THR A 122 -2.58 -7.73 6.03
N LEU A 123 -2.12 -7.24 7.19
CA LEU A 123 -1.39 -5.99 7.34
C LEU A 123 -0.02 -6.30 7.96
N ASN A 124 1.06 -6.11 7.22
CA ASN A 124 2.43 -6.46 7.61
C ASN A 124 2.56 -7.95 8.03
N ASP A 125 2.11 -8.85 7.15
CA ASP A 125 2.10 -10.30 7.33
C ASP A 125 1.22 -10.82 8.49
N TRP A 126 0.34 -9.97 9.03
CA TRP A 126 -0.54 -10.30 10.14
C TRP A 126 -2.00 -10.33 9.71
N PHE A 127 -2.70 -11.42 10.01
CA PHE A 127 -4.16 -11.49 9.94
C PHE A 127 -4.76 -10.65 11.06
N THR A 128 -5.31 -9.49 10.67
CA THR A 128 -5.79 -8.47 11.58
C THR A 128 -6.91 -8.98 12.50
N ASN A 129 -6.98 -8.45 13.72
CA ASN A 129 -8.03 -8.81 14.68
C ASN A 129 -9.38 -8.12 14.39
N GLU A 130 -9.38 -7.15 13.49
CA GLU A 130 -10.56 -6.42 13.01
C GLU A 130 -10.57 -6.45 11.48
N GLY A 131 -11.71 -6.12 10.87
CA GLY A 131 -11.79 -5.91 9.41
C GLY A 131 -10.89 -4.76 8.95
N LEU A 132 -10.43 -4.82 7.70
CA LEU A 132 -9.48 -3.84 7.14
C LEU A 132 -10.05 -2.41 7.01
N THR A 133 -11.36 -2.22 7.15
CA THR A 133 -11.99 -0.90 7.28
C THR A 133 -11.64 -0.21 8.60
N ALA A 134 -11.31 -0.97 9.65
CA ALA A 134 -10.95 -0.45 10.97
C ALA A 134 -9.50 0.04 11.07
N TYR A 135 -8.66 -0.22 10.07
CA TYR A 135 -7.26 0.19 10.02
C TYR A 135 -7.13 1.43 9.17
N THR A 136 -7.06 2.61 9.81
CA THR A 136 -7.11 3.90 9.11
C THR A 136 -5.94 4.79 9.49
N VAL A 137 -5.67 5.76 8.63
CA VAL A 137 -4.72 6.84 8.92
C VAL A 137 -5.22 7.65 10.13
N ALA A 138 -6.51 7.96 10.16
CA ALA A 138 -7.12 8.78 11.21
C ALA A 138 -6.98 8.20 12.62
N ASN A 139 -6.98 6.87 12.77
CA ASN A 139 -6.78 6.21 14.06
C ASN A 139 -5.34 5.71 14.29
N GLY A 140 -4.42 6.00 13.36
CA GLY A 140 -3.00 5.63 13.45
C GLY A 140 -2.72 4.14 13.32
N LYS A 141 -3.70 3.31 12.93
CA LYS A 141 -3.49 1.87 12.68
C LYS A 141 -2.98 1.57 11.27
N LEU A 142 -3.01 2.55 10.37
CA LEU A 142 -2.42 2.51 9.04
C LEU A 142 -1.44 3.68 8.88
N ALA A 143 -0.24 3.40 8.39
CA ALA A 143 0.79 4.42 8.18
C ALA A 143 1.63 4.13 6.93
N SER A 144 2.39 5.13 6.48
CA SER A 144 3.34 4.96 5.37
C SER A 144 4.28 3.77 5.61
N GLY A 145 4.49 3.00 4.55
CA GLY A 145 5.37 1.85 4.56
C GLY A 145 4.75 0.57 5.10
N ASP A 146 3.46 0.56 5.44
CA ASP A 146 2.74 -0.69 5.68
C ASP A 146 2.58 -1.49 4.37
N GLU A 147 2.64 -2.83 4.49
CA GLU A 147 2.28 -3.77 3.42
C GLU A 147 0.90 -4.36 3.70
N ILE A 148 -0.02 -4.22 2.74
CA ILE A 148 -1.34 -4.84 2.78
C ILE A 148 -1.37 -5.94 1.73
N ARG A 149 -1.77 -7.16 2.10
CA ARG A 149 -1.98 -8.25 1.14
C ARG A 149 -3.41 -8.73 1.16
N MET A 150 -4.05 -8.74 0.00
CA MET A 150 -5.25 -9.53 -0.26
C MET A 150 -4.85 -10.85 -0.92
N GLN A 151 -5.09 -11.95 -0.22
CA GLN A 151 -4.68 -13.28 -0.61
C GLN A 151 -5.92 -14.16 -0.74
N TYR A 152 -5.99 -14.93 -1.81
CA TYR A 152 -7.01 -15.96 -1.93
C TYR A 152 -6.64 -17.17 -1.04
N THR A 153 -7.63 -17.74 -0.36
CA THR A 153 -7.51 -18.97 0.44
C THR A 153 -8.45 -20.02 -0.12
N VAL A 154 -8.12 -21.29 0.06
CA VAL A 154 -9.03 -22.45 -0.09
C VAL A 154 -9.29 -23.18 1.22
N ASP A 155 -8.66 -22.76 2.33
CA ASP A 155 -8.77 -23.42 3.64
C ASP A 155 -8.82 -22.43 4.82
N TRP A 156 -9.75 -21.46 4.79
CA TRP A 156 -9.93 -20.45 5.86
C TRP A 156 -8.64 -19.73 6.33
N GLY A 157 -7.64 -19.61 5.45
CA GLY A 157 -6.33 -19.00 5.69
C GLY A 157 -5.28 -19.92 6.29
N ALA A 158 -5.59 -21.19 6.57
CA ALA A 158 -4.59 -22.15 7.05
C ALA A 158 -3.49 -22.39 6.01
N ASP A 159 -3.89 -22.48 4.74
CA ASP A 159 -3.03 -22.51 3.55
C ASP A 159 -2.18 -21.24 3.36
N LEU A 160 -2.60 -20.12 3.95
CA LEU A 160 -1.87 -18.85 4.00
C LEU A 160 -0.98 -18.69 5.24
N GLY A 161 -0.87 -19.72 6.08
CA GLY A 161 -0.02 -19.72 7.27
C GLY A 161 -0.70 -19.18 8.53
N ASN A 162 -2.03 -19.24 8.61
CA ASN A 162 -2.75 -18.92 9.83
C ASN A 162 -3.08 -20.18 10.64
N ASP A 163 -2.65 -20.20 11.91
CA ASP A 163 -3.12 -21.20 12.89
C ASP A 163 -3.89 -20.47 13.99
N TRP A 164 -5.22 -20.56 13.90
CA TRP A 164 -6.15 -19.89 14.82
C TRP A 164 -5.96 -20.29 16.29
N SER A 165 -5.57 -21.53 16.54
CA SER A 165 -5.43 -22.11 17.88
C SER A 165 -3.99 -22.08 18.40
N GLY A 166 -3.03 -22.01 17.48
CA GLY A 166 -1.61 -22.03 17.77
C GLY A 166 -1.13 -20.83 18.57
N THR A 167 0.01 -21.06 19.23
CA THR A 167 0.74 -20.09 20.05
C THR A 167 2.19 -19.90 19.60
N ASP A 168 2.59 -20.52 18.49
CA ASP A 168 3.95 -20.38 17.96
C ASP A 168 4.15 -18.99 17.35
N THR A 169 5.08 -18.22 17.91
CA THR A 169 5.43 -16.86 17.47
C THR A 169 6.76 -16.83 16.69
N SER A 170 7.24 -17.98 16.23
CA SER A 170 8.49 -18.07 15.46
C SER A 170 8.36 -17.40 14.09
N LEU A 171 9.50 -16.93 13.56
CA LEU A 171 9.60 -16.48 12.17
C LEU A 171 9.79 -17.68 11.24
N LYS A 172 9.05 -17.69 10.13
CA LYS A 172 9.17 -18.67 9.04
C LYS A 172 10.22 -18.27 8.02
N ALA A 173 10.32 -16.97 7.73
CA ALA A 173 11.26 -16.44 6.76
C ALA A 173 11.59 -14.97 7.06
N ILE A 174 12.71 -14.51 6.50
CA ILE A 174 13.02 -13.09 6.35
C ILE A 174 13.47 -12.90 4.91
N SER A 175 12.82 -11.99 4.18
CA SER A 175 13.24 -11.60 2.84
C SER A 175 13.67 -10.13 2.81
N SER A 176 14.53 -9.79 1.86
CA SER A 176 14.93 -8.41 1.58
C SER A 176 14.79 -8.10 0.09
N ASP A 177 14.70 -6.82 -0.28
CA ASP A 177 14.69 -6.40 -1.69
C ASP A 177 16.02 -6.66 -2.39
N TYR A 178 17.13 -6.65 -1.64
CA TYR A 178 18.48 -6.82 -2.14
C TYR A 178 19.30 -7.71 -1.22
N GLY A 179 20.25 -8.40 -1.83
CA GLY A 179 21.24 -9.22 -1.13
C GLY A 179 20.74 -10.60 -0.71
N THR A 180 21.63 -11.34 -0.06
CA THR A 180 21.36 -12.70 0.44
C THR A 180 21.83 -12.80 1.89
N LEU A 181 20.97 -13.37 2.75
CA LEU A 181 21.33 -13.64 4.14
C LEU A 181 22.37 -14.78 4.20
N SER A 182 23.38 -14.60 5.04
CA SER A 182 24.37 -15.62 5.38
C SER A 182 24.52 -15.73 6.90
N PRO A 183 24.31 -16.91 7.51
CA PRO A 183 23.83 -18.15 6.88
C PRO A 183 22.39 -18.02 6.33
N GLU A 184 21.90 -19.05 5.63
CA GLU A 184 20.48 -19.11 5.26
C GLU A 184 19.58 -18.99 6.50
N PHE A 185 18.37 -18.45 6.31
CA PHE A 185 17.45 -18.20 7.40
C PHE A 185 17.11 -19.49 8.17
N SER A 186 17.05 -19.38 9.49
CA SER A 186 16.67 -20.42 10.42
C SER A 186 16.16 -19.75 11.69
N ALA A 187 14.98 -20.14 12.18
CA ALA A 187 14.38 -19.54 13.36
C ALA A 187 15.26 -19.63 14.63
N LYS A 188 16.27 -20.50 14.64
CA LYS A 188 17.20 -20.70 15.77
C LYS A 188 18.51 -19.91 15.63
N THR A 189 18.72 -19.23 14.51
CA THR A 189 19.89 -18.41 14.26
C THR A 189 19.54 -16.94 14.49
N TYR A 190 20.33 -16.26 15.32
CA TYR A 190 20.04 -14.88 15.74
C TYR A 190 20.97 -13.84 15.11
N ASN A 191 22.04 -14.29 14.44
CA ASN A 191 23.02 -13.42 13.81
C ASN A 191 23.13 -13.76 12.32
N TYR A 192 22.99 -12.73 11.50
CA TYR A 192 23.08 -12.82 10.04
C TYR A 192 23.93 -11.70 9.49
N THR A 193 24.61 -12.00 8.38
CA THR A 193 25.20 -11.00 7.49
C THR A 193 24.35 -10.91 6.24
N LEU A 194 23.98 -9.71 5.81
CA LEU A 194 23.33 -9.46 4.52
C LEU A 194 24.33 -8.76 3.60
N THR A 195 24.77 -9.45 2.56
CA THR A 195 25.64 -8.85 1.54
C THR A 195 24.77 -8.16 0.49
N VAL A 196 24.91 -6.84 0.32
CA VAL A 196 24.13 -6.07 -0.65
C VAL A 196 25.00 -5.48 -1.77
N PRO A 197 24.43 -5.23 -2.96
CA PRO A 197 25.15 -4.56 -4.05
C PRO A 197 25.73 -3.21 -3.63
N PHE A 198 26.91 -2.87 -4.17
CA PHE A 198 27.50 -1.55 -3.95
C PHE A 198 26.54 -0.45 -4.43
N GLY A 199 26.39 0.60 -3.62
CA GLY A 199 25.48 1.71 -3.92
C GLY A 199 24.07 1.58 -3.36
N THR A 200 23.69 0.43 -2.78
CA THR A 200 22.40 0.23 -2.10
C THR A 200 22.19 1.30 -1.02
N LYS A 201 21.11 2.09 -1.11
CA LYS A 201 20.80 3.20 -0.19
C LYS A 201 19.79 2.84 0.89
N SER A 202 18.80 2.02 0.53
CA SER A 202 17.78 1.51 1.42
C SER A 202 17.57 0.02 1.17
N ILE A 203 17.11 -0.68 2.20
CA ILE A 203 16.75 -2.09 2.15
C ILE A 203 15.45 -2.22 2.92
N ASN A 204 14.43 -2.81 2.29
CA ASN A 204 13.27 -3.25 3.03
C ASN A 204 13.44 -4.69 3.47
N PHE A 205 13.07 -4.98 4.71
CA PHE A 205 12.95 -6.32 5.24
C PHE A 205 11.48 -6.69 5.35
N ARG A 206 11.14 -7.90 4.93
CA ARG A 206 9.80 -8.49 5.07
C ARG A 206 9.93 -9.80 5.83
N PRO A 207 9.78 -9.76 7.17
CA PRO A 207 9.66 -10.97 7.97
C PRO A 207 8.33 -11.66 7.67
N THR A 208 8.33 -12.99 7.69
CA THR A 208 7.13 -13.82 7.59
C THR A 208 6.96 -14.59 8.89
N ALA A 209 5.80 -14.47 9.54
CA ALA A 209 5.46 -15.27 10.70
C ALA A 209 5.24 -16.73 10.30
N LEU A 210 5.60 -17.66 11.18
CA LEU A 210 5.17 -19.04 11.05
C LEU A 210 3.67 -19.18 11.24
N ASN A 211 3.11 -18.40 12.17
CA ASN A 211 1.68 -18.25 12.36
C ASN A 211 1.30 -16.76 12.22
N LYS A 212 0.65 -16.43 11.11
CA LYS A 212 0.23 -15.06 10.77
C LYS A 212 -0.88 -14.50 11.66
N LYS A 213 -1.39 -15.26 12.63
CA LYS A 213 -2.16 -14.72 13.77
C LYS A 213 -1.34 -13.71 14.59
N PHE A 214 -0.02 -13.84 14.58
CA PHE A 214 0.90 -12.96 15.31
C PHE A 214 1.57 -11.95 14.39
N LYS A 215 1.69 -10.71 14.88
CA LYS A 215 2.34 -9.62 14.15
C LYS A 215 3.86 -9.74 14.20
N THR A 216 4.49 -9.59 13.04
CA THR A 216 5.95 -9.43 12.93
C THR A 216 6.33 -7.96 13.05
N VAL A 217 7.53 -7.69 13.60
CA VAL A 217 8.06 -6.33 13.73
C VAL A 217 9.55 -6.36 13.48
N SER A 218 10.03 -5.49 12.59
CA SER A 218 11.46 -5.24 12.37
C SER A 218 11.89 -3.99 13.12
N LYS A 219 13.04 -4.02 13.80
CA LYS A 219 13.54 -2.87 14.58
C LYS A 219 15.04 -2.66 14.41
N ILE A 220 15.47 -1.40 14.53
CA ILE A 220 16.86 -1.01 14.78
C ILE A 220 16.87 -0.22 16.08
N GLY A 221 17.43 -0.80 17.15
CA GLY A 221 17.24 -0.29 18.51
C GLY A 221 15.75 -0.22 18.84
N ASP A 222 15.27 0.94 19.29
CA ASP A 222 13.86 1.16 19.62
C ASP A 222 13.00 1.55 18.41
N LYS A 223 13.62 1.84 17.26
CA LYS A 223 12.91 2.28 16.06
C LYS A 223 12.32 1.10 15.31
N THR A 224 11.00 1.08 15.14
CA THR A 224 10.31 0.15 14.22
C THR A 224 10.58 0.58 12.78
N LEU A 225 10.89 -0.40 11.93
CA LEU A 225 11.10 -0.21 10.51
C LEU A 225 9.80 -0.41 9.76
N SER A 226 9.56 0.44 8.76
CA SER A 226 8.48 0.29 7.77
C SER A 226 9.11 0.18 6.38
N LEU A 227 8.35 -0.32 5.41
CA LEU A 227 8.81 -0.35 4.04
C LEU A 227 9.00 1.08 3.50
N THR A 228 9.97 1.23 2.63
CA THR A 228 10.20 2.44 1.83
C THR A 228 9.90 2.12 0.39
N LYS A 229 9.16 3.00 -0.28
CA LYS A 229 8.91 2.89 -1.71
C LYS A 229 10.25 2.89 -2.46
N PRO A 230 10.57 1.85 -3.25
CA PRO A 230 11.77 1.87 -4.07
C PRO A 230 11.74 3.08 -5.01
N THR A 231 12.85 3.82 -5.03
CA THR A 231 13.07 5.00 -5.88
C THR A 231 13.62 4.63 -7.23
#